data_AF-A0A8J3W4T5-F1
#
_entry.id   AF-A0A8J3W4T5-F1
#
_cell.length_a   1.000
_cell.length_b   1.000
_cell.length_c   1.000
_cell.angle_alpha   90.00
_cell.angle_beta   90.00
_cell.angle_gamma   90.00
#
_symmetry.space_group_name_H-M   'P 1'
#
loop_
_entity.id
_entity.type
_entity.pdbx_description
1 polymer ?
#
loop_
_entity_poly.entity_id
_entity_poly.type
_entity_poly.pdbx_seq_one_letter_code
_entity_poly.pdbx_strand_id
1 'polypeptide(L)'
;MVERPVPHEAALHASGAAESASAAAAALVWISVALFATGVIMSLGEDRRRGHLGWVESSGTEYVAVCECGWRDTAREEATAAFVEAGNHAGRVDLQVRPLS
;
A
#
# COMPACT_ATOMS: atom_id res chain seq x y z
N MET A 1 -27.88 -53.80 29.05
CA MET A 1 -28.49 -53.65 27.72
C MET A 1 -27.95 -52.33 27.18
N VAL A 2 -27.01 -52.36 26.23
CA VAL A 2 -26.37 -51.15 25.69
C VAL A 2 -27.14 -50.77 24.44
N GLU A 3 -27.95 -49.73 24.51
CA GLU A 3 -28.62 -49.15 23.35
C GLU A 3 -27.54 -48.60 22.41
N ARG A 4 -27.39 -49.23 21.24
CA ARG A 4 -26.50 -48.72 20.20
C ARG A 4 -27.20 -47.52 19.54
N PRO A 5 -26.54 -46.34 19.47
CA PRO A 5 -27.11 -45.20 18.79
C PRO A 5 -27.41 -45.53 17.32
N VAL A 6 -28.59 -45.12 16.88
CA VAL A 6 -29.11 -45.41 15.54
C VAL A 6 -28.28 -44.60 14.53
N PRO A 7 -27.83 -45.19 13.40
CA PRO A 7 -26.84 -44.59 12.49
C PRO A 7 -27.19 -43.21 11.92
N HIS A 8 -28.45 -42.77 12.03
CA HIS A 8 -28.90 -41.46 11.55
C HIS A 8 -28.41 -40.27 12.39
N GLU A 9 -28.19 -40.43 13.70
CA GLU A 9 -27.77 -39.33 14.59
C GLU A 9 -26.28 -38.99 14.40
N ALA A 10 -25.45 -40.00 14.16
CA ALA A 10 -24.02 -39.82 13.90
C ALA A 10 -23.77 -39.07 12.58
N ALA A 11 -24.62 -39.28 11.57
CA ALA A 11 -24.50 -38.60 10.29
C ALA A 11 -24.82 -37.09 10.38
N LEU A 12 -25.82 -36.72 11.19
CA LEU A 12 -26.23 -35.32 11.42
C LEU A 12 -25.17 -34.48 12.14
N HIS A 13 -24.47 -35.07 13.11
CA HIS A 13 -23.35 -34.38 13.80
C HIS A 13 -22.12 -34.20 12.90
N ALA A 14 -21.85 -35.17 12.01
CA ALA A 14 -20.74 -35.09 11.07
C ALA A 14 -20.95 -34.02 10.00
N SER A 15 -22.19 -33.83 9.51
CA SER A 15 -22.52 -32.78 8.54
C SER A 15 -22.40 -31.37 9.13
N GLY A 16 -22.87 -31.15 10.37
CA GLY A 16 -22.72 -29.85 11.04
C GLY A 16 -21.26 -29.48 11.35
N ALA A 17 -20.43 -30.47 11.68
CA ALA A 17 -18.99 -30.29 11.84
C ALA A 17 -18.28 -29.97 10.52
N ALA A 18 -18.70 -30.58 9.41
CA ALA A 18 -18.14 -30.30 8.08
C ALA A 18 -18.53 -28.91 7.53
N GLU A 19 -19.76 -28.46 7.79
CA GLU A 19 -20.24 -27.13 7.42
C GLU A 19 -19.56 -26.01 8.22
N SER A 20 -19.36 -26.22 9.53
CA SER A 20 -18.61 -25.28 10.36
C SER A 20 -17.12 -25.24 10.02
N ALA A 21 -16.53 -26.38 9.62
CA ALA A 21 -15.15 -26.44 9.15
C ALA A 21 -14.94 -25.69 7.82
N SER A 22 -15.90 -25.77 6.89
CA SER A 22 -15.83 -25.03 5.62
C SER A 22 -16.03 -23.53 5.81
N ALA A 23 -16.93 -23.12 6.71
CA ALA A 23 -17.11 -21.72 7.08
C ALA A 23 -15.86 -21.14 7.77
N ALA A 24 -15.24 -21.89 8.70
CA ALA A 24 -14.01 -21.49 9.37
C ALA A 24 -12.84 -21.35 8.39
N ALA A 25 -12.69 -22.30 7.46
CA ALA A 25 -11.67 -22.23 6.42
C ALA A 25 -11.86 -21.00 5.52
N ALA A 26 -13.10 -20.71 5.09
CA ALA A 26 -13.40 -19.53 4.30
C ALA A 26 -13.08 -18.23 5.05
N ALA A 27 -13.40 -18.17 6.35
CA ALA A 27 -13.08 -17.00 7.18
C ALA A 27 -11.57 -16.75 7.27
N LEU A 28 -10.76 -17.80 7.45
CA LEU A 28 -9.30 -17.68 7.50
C LEU A 28 -8.71 -17.16 6.18
N VAL A 29 -9.26 -17.56 5.04
CA VAL A 29 -8.85 -17.04 3.73
C VAL A 29 -9.12 -15.53 3.67
N TRP A 30 -10.32 -15.09 4.02
CA TRP A 30 -10.66 -13.66 3.99
C TRP A 30 -9.85 -12.83 4.98
N ILE A 31 -9.59 -13.34 6.19
CA ILE A 31 -8.71 -12.70 7.17
C ILE A 31 -7.30 -12.54 6.59
N SER A 32 -6.77 -13.59 5.95
CA SER A 32 -5.44 -13.56 5.33
C SER A 32 -5.36 -12.54 4.19
N VAL A 33 -6.38 -12.49 3.34
CA VAL A 33 -6.49 -11.48 2.27
C VAL A 33 -6.54 -10.07 2.84
N ALA A 34 -7.34 -9.84 3.89
CA ALA A 34 -7.44 -8.54 4.53
C ALA A 34 -6.10 -8.09 5.14
N LEU A 35 -5.42 -8.98 5.87
CA LEU A 35 -4.11 -8.69 6.45
C LEU A 35 -3.06 -8.39 5.37
N PHE A 36 -3.04 -9.16 4.29
CA PHE A 36 -2.15 -8.92 3.16
C PHE A 36 -2.42 -7.57 2.50
N ALA A 37 -3.69 -7.25 2.21
CA ALA A 37 -4.08 -5.97 1.63
C ALA A 37 -3.69 -4.79 2.55
N THR A 38 -3.92 -4.90 3.86
CA THR A 38 -3.48 -3.89 4.84
C THR A 38 -1.96 -3.73 4.84
N GLY A 39 -1.20 -4.84 4.83
CA GLY A 39 0.26 -4.81 4.75
C GLY A 39 0.78 -4.10 3.50
N VAL A 40 0.19 -4.37 2.34
CA VAL A 40 0.53 -3.69 1.07
C VAL A 40 0.24 -2.19 1.13
N ILE A 41 -0.94 -1.80 1.64
CA ILE A 41 -1.31 -0.38 1.77
C ILE A 41 -0.35 0.35 2.72
N MET A 42 -0.03 -0.27 3.86
CA MET A 42 0.90 0.31 4.83
C MET A 42 2.31 0.42 4.25
N SER A 43 2.82 -0.61 3.58
CA SER A 43 4.14 -0.60 2.95
C SER A 43 4.26 0.46 1.84
N LEU A 44 3.25 0.56 0.97
CA LEU A 44 3.19 1.60 -0.07
C LEU A 44 3.07 3.01 0.53
N GLY A 45 2.42 3.12 1.70
CA GLY A 45 2.33 4.36 2.45
C GLY A 45 3.64 4.73 3.15
N GLU A 46 4.39 3.76 3.65
CA GLU A 46 5.67 3.97 4.35
C GLU A 46 6.80 4.39 3.43
N ASP A 47 6.90 3.82 2.22
CA ASP A 47 7.88 4.28 1.24
C ASP A 47 7.60 5.72 0.77
N ARG A 48 6.32 6.12 0.72
CA ARG A 48 5.93 7.53 0.50
C ARG A 48 6.08 8.41 1.75
N ARG A 49 6.19 7.83 2.96
CA ARG A 49 6.32 8.52 4.25
C ARG A 49 7.74 8.57 4.79
N ARG A 50 8.71 7.91 4.14
CA ARG A 50 10.11 8.36 4.21
C ARG A 50 10.12 9.74 3.58
N GLY A 51 9.78 10.74 4.40
CA GLY A 51 9.38 12.07 3.99
C GLY A 51 10.58 12.84 3.48
N HIS A 52 11.02 12.47 2.29
CA HIS A 52 12.05 13.19 1.59
C HIS A 52 11.54 14.60 1.30
N LEU A 53 12.42 15.58 1.40
CA LEU A 53 12.08 16.93 0.98
C LEU A 53 12.46 17.10 -0.50
N GLY A 54 11.45 17.27 -1.35
CA GLY A 54 11.63 17.70 -2.73
C GLY A 54 11.66 19.21 -2.85
N TRP A 55 12.39 19.76 -3.83
CA TRP A 55 12.34 21.17 -4.22
C TRP A 55 12.51 21.30 -5.73
N VAL A 56 12.37 22.51 -6.25
CA VAL A 56 12.61 22.81 -7.66
C VAL A 56 13.84 23.69 -7.80
N GLU A 57 14.73 23.32 -8.70
CA GLU A 57 15.84 24.15 -9.14
C GLU A 57 15.54 24.77 -10.50
N SER A 58 16.03 25.98 -10.77
CA SER A 58 15.81 26.68 -12.04
C SER A 58 17.10 27.23 -12.66
N SER A 59 17.11 27.25 -13.99
CA SER A 59 18.15 27.88 -14.82
C SER A 59 17.47 28.58 -15.99
N GLY A 60 17.29 29.89 -15.87
CA GLY A 60 16.64 30.71 -16.90
C GLY A 60 15.19 30.30 -17.11
N THR A 61 14.93 29.48 -18.13
CA THR A 61 13.61 29.00 -18.55
C THR A 61 13.33 27.55 -18.17
N GLU A 62 14.30 26.86 -17.57
CA GLU A 62 14.18 25.45 -17.21
C GLU A 62 14.03 25.26 -15.70
N TYR A 63 13.23 24.26 -15.32
CA TYR A 63 12.93 23.85 -13.95
C TYR A 63 13.17 22.35 -13.80
N VAL A 64 13.88 21.96 -12.74
CA VAL A 64 14.24 20.57 -12.45
C VAL A 64 13.72 20.21 -11.07
N ALA A 65 12.97 19.12 -10.97
CA ALA A 65 12.58 18.55 -9.69
C ALA A 65 13.77 17.83 -9.04
N VAL A 66 14.04 18.12 -7.78
CA VAL A 66 15.18 17.59 -7.02
C VAL A 66 14.68 17.07 -5.69
N CYS A 67 15.34 16.06 -5.14
CA CYS A 67 15.00 15.49 -3.84
C CYS A 67 16.25 15.28 -2.99
N GLU A 68 16.11 15.37 -1.65
CA GLU A 68 17.23 15.22 -0.71
C GLU A 68 17.95 13.87 -0.84
N CYS A 69 17.27 12.84 -1.35
CA CYS A 69 17.83 11.51 -1.58
C CYS A 69 18.78 11.43 -2.78
N GLY A 70 19.01 12.56 -3.48
CA GLY A 70 19.87 12.65 -4.66
C GLY A 70 19.14 12.37 -5.98
N TRP A 71 17.83 12.11 -5.94
CA TRP A 71 17.03 11.99 -7.16
C TRP A 71 16.85 13.36 -7.84
N ARG A 72 16.92 13.36 -9.18
CA ARG A 72 16.71 14.52 -10.05
C ARG A 72 15.89 14.08 -11.26
N ASP A 73 14.89 14.89 -11.63
CA ASP A 73 14.09 14.68 -12.85
C ASP A 73 14.72 15.38 -14.07
N THR A 74 14.14 15.13 -15.23
CA THR A 74 14.35 15.88 -16.46
C THR A 74 13.90 17.34 -16.34
N ALA A 75 14.62 18.24 -17.02
CA ALA A 75 14.27 19.66 -17.09
C ALA A 75 12.93 19.88 -17.79
N ARG A 76 12.14 20.84 -17.29
CA ARG A 76 10.84 21.24 -17.84
C ARG A 76 10.76 22.76 -17.98
N GLU A 77 9.99 23.25 -18.95
CA GLU A 77 9.76 24.69 -19.14
C GLU A 77 8.79 25.29 -18.10
N GLU A 78 7.95 24.44 -17.50
CA GLU A 78 6.92 24.86 -16.54
C GLU A 78 7.28 24.48 -15.10
N ALA A 79 7.37 25.48 -14.22
CA ALA A 79 7.64 25.30 -12.80
C ALA A 79 6.59 24.40 -12.12
N THR A 80 5.31 24.53 -12.49
CA THR A 80 4.21 23.73 -11.92
C THR A 80 4.42 22.24 -12.18
N ALA A 81 4.84 21.88 -13.39
CA ALA A 81 5.12 20.48 -13.74
C ALA A 81 6.30 19.93 -12.93
N ALA A 82 7.33 20.73 -12.68
CA ALA A 82 8.47 20.33 -11.83
C ALA A 82 8.05 20.15 -10.36
N PHE A 83 7.20 21.02 -9.81
CA PHE A 83 6.69 20.87 -8.45
C PHE A 83 5.78 19.64 -8.28
N VAL A 84 4.95 19.33 -9.28
CA VAL A 84 4.13 18.11 -9.27
C VAL A 84 5.03 16.87 -9.23
N GLU A 85 6.12 16.85 -10.00
CA GLU A 85 7.03 15.71 -9.99
C GLU A 85 7.80 15.58 -8.67
N ALA A 86 8.29 16.70 -8.13
CA ALA A 86 8.91 16.73 -6.81
C ALA A 86 7.95 16.17 -5.73
N GLY A 87 6.67 16.50 -5.82
CA GLY A 87 5.63 16.01 -4.92
C GLY A 87 5.32 14.52 -5.09
N ASN A 88 5.22 14.06 -6.33
CA ASN A 88 5.01 12.65 -6.65
C ASN A 88 6.14 11.76 -6.15
N HIS A 89 7.38 12.26 -6.20
CA HIS A 89 8.55 11.55 -5.72
C HIS A 89 8.73 11.63 -4.19
N ALA A 90 8.77 12.84 -3.64
CA ALA A 90 9.23 13.07 -2.28
C ALA A 90 8.12 13.00 -1.22
N GLY A 91 6.84 13.12 -1.62
CA GLY A 91 5.69 13.19 -0.72
C GLY A 91 5.60 14.49 0.08
N ARG A 92 6.65 15.31 0.12
CA ARG A 92 6.70 16.68 0.65
C ARG A 92 7.54 17.57 -0.26
N VAL A 93 7.08 18.80 -0.46
CA VAL A 93 7.73 19.75 -1.38
C VAL A 93 7.97 21.07 -0.66
N ASP A 94 9.20 21.58 -0.74
CA ASP A 94 9.54 22.97 -0.45
C ASP A 94 9.19 23.81 -1.67
N LEU A 95 8.28 24.77 -1.51
CA LEU A 95 7.77 25.62 -2.60
C LEU A 95 8.77 26.71 -3.02
N GLN A 96 9.99 26.67 -2.52
CA GLN A 96 11.08 27.55 -2.96
C GLN A 96 11.70 27.06 -4.27
N VAL A 97 11.88 27.98 -5.22
CA VAL A 97 12.69 27.76 -6.42
C VAL A 97 14.11 28.21 -6.12
N ARG A 98 15.08 27.32 -6.33
CA ARG A 98 16.50 27.56 -6.07
C ARG A 98 17.27 27.68 -7.40
N PRO A 99 18.38 28.42 -7.49
CA PRO A 99 19.23 28.36 -8.66
C PRO A 99 19.81 26.94 -8.83
N LEU A 100 19.89 26.46 -10.07
CA LEU A 100 20.52 25.18 -10.42
C LEU A 100 21.96 25.12 -9.90
N SER A 101 22.25 24.07 -9.14
CA SER A 101 23.57 23.80 -8.53
C SER A 101 24.36 22.71 -9.25
#